data_AF-A0A819F8T1-F1
#
_entry.id   AF-A0A819F8T1-F1
#
_cell.length_a   1.000
_cell.length_b   1.000
_cell.length_c   1.000
_cell.angle_alpha   90.00
_cell.angle_beta   90.00
_cell.angle_gamma   90.00
#
_symmetry.space_group_name_H-M   'P 1'
#
loop_
_entity.id
_entity.type
_entity.pdbx_description
1 polymer ?
#
loop_
_entity_poly.entity_id
_entity_poly.type
_entity_poly.pdbx_seq_one_letter_code
_entity_poly.pdbx_strand_id
1 'polypeptide(L)'
;MPLKPLEAASCQDTLTNCLRNQLLITNLEKLQKYSGKLQQNVSNWLREIQQTMNMFKLTDDEKLFYVSLCLEADARDWFYDNPHLCSTWSIFTQNLLKTFESSGKGSIAFNRLRHYEQGINQDVRHYYSEVMKLCKEANPIMDDVSKLQYLKDSLKPSLRFDVLLKNPKKPEELLE
;
A
#
# COMPACT_ATOMS: atom_id res chain seq x y z
N MET A 1 8.12 46.06 43.08
CA MET A 1 8.14 45.58 41.68
C MET A 1 8.07 44.06 41.70
N PRO A 2 6.95 43.43 41.29
CA PRO A 2 6.93 41.99 41.11
C PRO A 2 7.45 41.63 39.71
N LEU A 3 8.41 40.70 39.65
CA LEU A 3 8.98 40.15 38.43
C LEU A 3 8.01 39.15 37.77
N LYS A 4 7.67 39.44 36.51
CA LYS A 4 7.37 38.57 35.35
C LYS A 4 6.46 37.32 35.50
N PRO A 5 5.24 37.39 34.93
CA PRO A 5 4.46 36.23 34.47
C PRO A 5 4.91 35.66 33.10
N LEU A 6 5.73 36.38 32.34
CA LEU A 6 6.04 36.05 30.94
C LEU A 6 6.97 34.83 30.75
N GLU A 7 7.89 34.58 31.69
CA GLU A 7 8.90 33.50 31.56
C GLU A 7 8.31 32.11 31.88
N ALA A 8 7.31 32.03 32.76
CA ALA A 8 6.69 30.77 33.13
C ALA A 8 5.81 30.18 32.00
N ALA A 9 5.07 31.03 31.27
CA ALA A 9 4.24 30.60 30.15
C ALA A 9 5.08 30.03 28.98
N SER A 10 6.20 30.68 28.66
CA SER A 10 7.12 30.24 27.61
C SER A 10 7.78 28.88 27.91
N CYS A 11 8.06 28.58 29.18
CA CYS A 11 8.66 27.30 29.59
C CYS A 11 7.63 26.16 29.49
N GLN A 12 6.38 26.42 29.87
CA GLN A 12 5.27 25.47 29.81
C GLN A 12 4.97 25.04 28.36
N ASP A 13 4.88 26.01 27.45
CA ASP A 13 4.61 25.76 26.02
C ASP A 13 5.73 24.93 25.36
N THR A 14 6.98 25.20 25.75
CA THR A 14 8.15 24.46 25.27
C THR A 14 8.10 23.00 25.72
N LEU A 15 7.79 22.75 27.00
CA LEU A 15 7.65 21.40 27.55
C LEU A 15 6.52 20.62 26.88
N THR A 16 5.35 21.25 26.66
CA THR A 16 4.22 20.62 25.97
C THR A 16 4.57 20.25 24.54
N ASN A 17 5.29 21.12 23.81
CA ASN A 17 5.74 20.82 22.45
C ASN A 17 6.77 19.69 22.41
N CYS A 18 7.73 19.66 23.34
CA CYS A 18 8.68 18.56 23.45
C CYS A 18 7.98 17.21 23.69
N LEU A 19 7.01 17.16 24.61
CA LEU A 19 6.24 15.95 24.90
C LEU A 19 5.41 15.51 23.69
N ARG A 20 4.77 16.45 22.98
CA ARG A 20 4.03 16.18 21.73
C ARG A 20 4.95 15.55 20.69
N ASN A 21 6.13 16.12 20.47
CA ASN A 21 7.09 15.63 19.48
C ASN A 21 7.65 14.26 19.87
N GLN A 22 7.94 14.02 21.14
CA GLN A 22 8.43 12.72 21.62
C GLN A 22 7.36 11.63 21.47
N LEU A 23 6.10 11.94 21.80
CA LEU A 23 5.00 11.00 21.61
C LEU A 23 4.77 10.72 20.12
N LEU A 24 4.86 11.74 19.26
CA LEU A 24 4.76 11.57 17.81
C LEU A 24 5.85 10.63 17.29
N ILE A 25 7.13 10.90 17.61
CA ILE A 25 8.26 10.07 17.19
C ILE A 25 8.05 8.63 17.66
N THR A 26 7.65 8.44 18.92
CA THR A 26 7.38 7.11 19.49
C THR A 26 6.25 6.38 18.75
N ASN A 27 5.23 7.09 18.25
CA ASN A 27 4.17 6.49 17.44
C ASN A 27 4.65 6.18 16.01
N LEU A 28 5.45 7.06 15.40
CA LEU A 28 6.01 6.84 14.07
C LEU A 28 7.02 5.68 14.04
N GLU A 29 7.83 5.50 15.09
CA GLU A 29 8.77 4.38 15.21
C GLU A 29 8.09 3.01 15.30
N LYS A 30 6.83 2.97 15.77
CA LYS A 30 6.02 1.74 15.79
C LYS A 30 5.45 1.38 14.42
N LEU A 31 5.39 2.35 13.50
CA LEU A 31 4.91 2.11 12.14
C LEU A 31 6.02 1.51 11.29
N GLN A 32 5.62 0.71 10.30
CA GLN A 32 6.57 0.15 9.34
C GLN A 32 7.16 1.27 8.47
N LYS A 33 8.49 1.28 8.29
CA LYS A 33 9.14 2.17 7.31
C LYS A 33 8.81 1.76 5.88
N TYR A 34 8.79 2.74 4.99
CA TYR A 34 8.52 2.50 3.57
C TYR A 34 9.79 2.60 2.74
N SER A 35 10.13 1.49 2.09
CA SER A 35 11.35 1.32 1.30
C SER A 35 11.16 1.53 -0.20
N GLY A 36 9.92 1.59 -0.68
CA GLY A 36 9.61 1.60 -2.12
C GLY A 36 9.54 0.21 -2.76
N LYS A 37 9.78 -0.86 -1.99
CA LYS A 37 9.73 -2.26 -2.47
C LYS A 37 8.32 -2.68 -2.88
N LEU A 38 8.27 -3.55 -3.90
CA LEU A 38 7.03 -4.03 -4.51
C LEU A 38 6.09 -4.74 -3.53
N GLN A 39 6.62 -5.38 -2.48
CA GLN A 39 5.83 -6.10 -1.47
C GLN A 39 5.12 -5.15 -0.49
N GLN A 40 5.50 -3.87 -0.45
CA GLN A 40 4.91 -2.88 0.44
C GLN A 40 3.78 -2.12 -0.26
N ASN A 41 2.61 -2.06 0.38
CA ASN A 41 1.47 -1.31 -0.15
C ASN A 41 1.57 0.16 0.28
N VAL A 42 1.98 1.02 -0.65
CA VAL A 42 2.13 2.47 -0.44
C VAL A 42 0.84 3.13 0.05
N SER A 43 -0.33 2.73 -0.46
CA SER A 43 -1.62 3.33 -0.09
C SER A 43 -2.01 3.00 1.35
N ASN A 44 -1.72 1.78 1.82
CA ASN A 44 -1.98 1.39 3.21
C ASN A 44 -0.99 2.06 4.16
N TRP A 45 0.31 2.02 3.83
CA TRP A 45 1.34 2.69 4.62
C TRP A 45 1.05 4.19 4.79
N LEU A 46 0.72 4.86 3.68
CA LEU A 46 0.44 6.30 3.70
C LEU A 46 -0.77 6.64 4.57
N ARG A 47 -1.81 5.78 4.55
CA ARG A 47 -3.01 5.95 5.37
C ARG A 47 -2.67 5.92 6.86
N GLU A 48 -1.86 4.96 7.30
CA GLU A 48 -1.43 4.81 8.70
C GLU A 48 -0.59 6.01 9.15
N ILE A 49 0.37 6.43 8.32
CA ILE A 49 1.20 7.61 8.58
C ILE A 49 0.33 8.87 8.69
N GLN A 50 -0.58 9.09 7.73
CA GLN A 50 -1.45 10.25 7.72
C GLN A 50 -2.40 10.29 8.91
N GLN A 51 -2.92 9.13 9.36
CA GLN A 51 -3.74 9.05 10.56
C GLN A 51 -2.98 9.50 11.80
N THR A 52 -1.74 9.02 11.98
CA THR A 52 -0.88 9.45 13.08
C THR A 52 -0.62 10.95 13.00
N MET A 53 -0.13 11.46 11.86
CA MET A 53 0.19 12.88 11.72
C MET A 53 -1.02 13.80 11.92
N ASN A 54 -2.22 13.38 11.50
CA ASN A 54 -3.46 14.12 11.72
C ASN A 54 -3.87 14.14 13.20
N MET A 55 -3.66 13.05 13.93
CA MET A 55 -3.90 13.02 15.38
C MET A 55 -3.08 14.08 16.11
N PHE A 56 -1.84 14.29 15.65
CA PHE A 56 -0.95 15.32 16.19
C PHE A 56 -1.18 16.70 15.56
N LYS A 57 -2.11 16.89 14.62
CA LYS A 57 -2.40 18.18 13.95
C LYS A 57 -1.16 18.85 13.35
N LEU A 58 -0.32 18.07 12.67
CA LEU A 58 0.91 18.59 12.07
C LEU A 58 0.63 19.53 10.89
N THR A 59 1.46 20.56 10.75
CA THR A 59 1.54 21.38 9.53
C THR A 59 2.13 20.58 8.37
N ASP A 60 2.01 21.08 7.15
CA ASP A 60 2.59 20.39 5.99
C ASP A 60 4.12 20.28 6.09
N ASP A 61 4.80 21.32 6.56
CA ASP A 61 6.26 21.29 6.76
C ASP A 61 6.67 20.25 7.82
N GLU A 62 5.93 20.18 8.93
CA GLU A 62 6.15 19.17 9.96
C GLU A 62 5.92 17.77 9.39
N LYS A 63 4.85 17.54 8.63
CA LYS A 63 4.57 16.24 8.01
C LYS A 63 5.68 15.82 7.05
N LEU A 64 6.17 16.74 6.21
CA LEU A 64 7.25 16.46 5.26
C LEU A 64 8.56 16.15 5.99
N PHE A 65 8.87 16.85 7.08
CA PHE A 65 10.01 16.52 7.92
C PHE A 65 9.88 15.12 8.52
N TYR A 66 8.76 14.82 9.19
CA TYR A 66 8.58 13.54 9.87
C TYR A 66 8.46 12.36 8.91
N VAL A 67 7.79 12.52 7.76
CA VAL A 67 7.67 11.43 6.78
C VAL A 67 9.03 11.03 6.22
N SER A 68 9.97 11.97 6.07
CA SER A 68 11.34 11.68 5.61
C SER A 68 12.07 10.68 6.51
N LEU A 69 11.74 10.63 7.81
CA LEU A 69 12.28 9.68 8.79
C LEU A 69 11.66 8.28 8.67
N CYS A 70 10.45 8.22 8.12
CA CYS A 70 9.69 6.99 7.87
C CYS A 70 9.98 6.37 6.49
N LEU A 71 10.72 7.07 5.62
CA LEU A 71 11.18 6.57 4.34
C LEU A 71 12.57 5.92 4.46
N GLU A 72 12.82 4.88 3.68
CA GLU A 72 14.13 4.24 3.54
C GLU A 72 14.39 3.81 2.09
N ALA A 73 15.63 3.42 1.79
CA ALA A 73 16.05 2.93 0.47
C ALA A 73 15.54 3.81 -0.70
N ASP A 74 15.03 3.20 -1.77
CA ASP A 74 14.60 3.86 -3.01
C ASP A 74 13.55 4.96 -2.76
N ALA A 75 12.66 4.76 -1.78
CA ALA A 75 11.65 5.77 -1.46
C ALA A 75 12.24 7.01 -0.80
N ARG A 76 13.29 6.84 0.02
CA ARG A 76 14.01 7.96 0.62
C ARG A 76 14.85 8.69 -0.41
N ASP A 77 15.56 7.96 -1.26
CA ASP A 77 16.40 8.55 -2.29
C ASP A 77 15.53 9.36 -3.27
N TRP A 78 14.39 8.79 -3.70
CA TRP A 78 13.39 9.50 -4.50
C TRP A 78 12.89 10.80 -3.85
N PHE A 79 12.63 10.80 -2.55
CA PHE A 79 12.16 11.99 -1.83
C PHE A 79 13.18 13.13 -1.87
N TYR A 80 14.46 12.83 -1.63
CA TYR A 80 15.53 13.84 -1.64
C TYR A 80 15.95 14.28 -3.05
N ASP A 81 15.84 13.40 -4.04
CA ASP A 81 16.14 13.71 -5.45
C ASP A 81 15.04 14.57 -6.10
N ASN A 82 13.84 14.59 -5.53
CA ASN A 82 12.67 15.26 -6.11
C ASN A 82 12.02 16.28 -5.14
N PRO A 83 12.75 17.29 -4.64
CA PRO A 83 12.20 18.26 -3.69
C PRO A 83 11.02 19.06 -4.26
N HIS A 84 11.04 19.30 -5.58
CA HIS A 84 9.96 19.98 -6.30
C HIS A 84 8.64 19.17 -6.32
N LEU A 85 8.72 17.84 -6.19
CA LEU A 85 7.55 16.95 -6.08
C LEU A 85 7.07 16.77 -4.64
N CYS A 86 7.73 17.40 -3.67
CA CYS A 86 7.50 17.24 -2.24
C CYS A 86 7.28 18.59 -1.52
N SER A 87 6.73 19.60 -2.22
CA SER A 87 6.58 20.97 -1.72
C SER A 87 5.43 21.19 -0.74
N THR A 88 4.42 20.32 -0.76
CA THR A 88 3.31 20.28 0.21
C THR A 88 2.96 18.83 0.50
N TRP A 89 2.23 18.57 1.58
CA TRP A 89 1.80 17.21 1.89
C TRP A 89 0.93 16.62 0.77
N SER A 90 0.03 17.43 0.20
CA SER A 90 -0.84 17.02 -0.91
C SER A 90 -0.04 16.62 -2.15
N ILE A 91 0.94 17.44 -2.55
CA ILE A 91 1.76 17.17 -3.74
C ILE A 91 2.65 15.94 -3.51
N PHE A 92 3.26 15.83 -2.33
CA PHE A 92 4.04 14.65 -1.94
C PHE A 92 3.22 13.37 -2.04
N THR A 93 2.04 13.31 -1.42
CA THR A 93 1.23 12.09 -1.38
C THR A 93 0.76 11.65 -2.76
N GLN A 94 0.36 12.58 -3.62
CA GLN A 94 -0.03 12.28 -5.00
C GLN A 94 1.14 11.72 -5.81
N ASN A 95 2.32 12.33 -5.71
CA ASN A 95 3.50 11.89 -6.46
C ASN A 95 4.05 10.57 -5.91
N LEU A 96 4.05 10.37 -4.59
CA LEU A 96 4.46 9.11 -3.97
C LEU A 96 3.57 7.96 -4.44
N LEU A 97 2.25 8.15 -4.42
CA LEU A 97 1.31 7.16 -4.96
C LEU A 97 1.60 6.93 -6.44
N LYS A 98 1.68 7.97 -7.27
CA LYS A 98 1.97 7.79 -8.71
C LYS A 98 3.26 7.01 -8.97
N THR A 99 4.33 7.28 -8.22
CA THR A 99 5.63 6.62 -8.35
C THR A 99 5.60 5.17 -7.90
N PHE A 100 4.99 4.86 -6.75
CA PHE A 100 5.13 3.55 -6.10
C PHE A 100 3.86 2.68 -6.07
N GLU A 101 2.71 3.23 -6.45
CA GLU A 101 1.45 2.49 -6.55
C GLU A 101 1.45 1.56 -7.79
N SER A 102 2.16 1.97 -8.85
CA SER A 102 2.38 1.19 -10.06
C SER A 102 3.38 0.03 -9.87
N SER A 103 4.35 0.19 -8.97
CA SER A 103 5.36 -0.83 -8.70
C SER A 103 4.81 -1.95 -7.79
N GLY A 104 4.01 -1.63 -6.77
CA GLY A 104 3.52 -2.64 -5.81
C GLY A 104 2.21 -3.36 -6.17
N LYS A 105 1.20 -2.67 -6.74
CA LYS A 105 -0.14 -3.28 -6.92
C LYS A 105 -0.16 -4.38 -7.96
N GLY A 106 0.46 -4.15 -9.11
CA GLY A 106 0.65 -5.17 -10.14
C GLY A 106 1.41 -6.35 -9.56
N SER A 107 2.60 -6.13 -9.00
CA SER A 107 3.46 -7.21 -8.48
C SER A 107 2.82 -8.07 -7.38
N ILE A 108 2.13 -7.47 -6.39
CA ILE A 108 1.48 -8.22 -5.31
C ILE A 108 0.27 -8.97 -5.84
N ALA A 109 -0.58 -8.34 -6.65
CA ALA A 109 -1.74 -9.01 -7.23
C ALA A 109 -1.32 -10.10 -8.23
N PHE A 110 -0.27 -9.88 -9.02
CA PHE A 110 0.36 -10.90 -9.87
C PHE A 110 0.94 -12.05 -9.04
N ASN A 111 1.63 -11.75 -7.93
CA ASN A 111 2.15 -12.78 -7.04
C ASN A 111 1.02 -13.57 -6.39
N ARG A 112 -0.05 -12.92 -5.93
CA ARG A 112 -1.24 -13.60 -5.41
C ARG A 112 -1.88 -14.48 -6.47
N LEU A 113 -2.13 -13.93 -7.67
CA LEU A 113 -2.69 -14.65 -8.81
C LEU A 113 -1.85 -15.89 -9.17
N ARG A 114 -0.52 -15.76 -9.18
CA ARG A 114 0.41 -16.85 -9.51
C ARG A 114 0.42 -17.99 -8.49
N HIS A 115 0.18 -17.69 -7.21
CA HIS A 115 0.19 -18.69 -6.13
C HIS A 115 -1.22 -19.06 -5.66
N TYR A 116 -2.26 -18.53 -6.30
CA TYR A 116 -3.63 -18.80 -5.91
C TYR A 116 -4.05 -20.16 -6.46
N GLU A 117 -4.27 -21.12 -5.56
CA GLU A 117 -4.76 -22.46 -5.90
C GLU A 117 -6.18 -22.67 -5.41
N GLN A 118 -6.97 -23.44 -6.17
CA GLN A 118 -8.33 -23.77 -5.77
C GLN A 118 -8.32 -24.58 -4.46
N GLY A 119 -8.81 -23.98 -3.38
CA GLY A 119 -8.79 -24.60 -2.06
C GLY A 119 -9.60 -25.91 -2.01
N ILE A 120 -9.22 -26.86 -1.14
CA ILE A 120 -9.77 -28.23 -1.09
C ILE A 120 -11.31 -28.27 -1.03
N ASN A 121 -11.95 -27.33 -0.34
CA ASN A 121 -13.40 -27.22 -0.22
C ASN A 121 -14.01 -26.04 -1.01
N GLN A 122 -13.22 -25.36 -1.83
CA GLN A 122 -13.66 -24.22 -2.61
C GLN A 122 -14.42 -24.66 -3.86
N ASP A 123 -15.62 -24.11 -4.02
CA ASP A 123 -16.45 -24.27 -5.21
C ASP A 123 -15.83 -23.59 -6.44
N VAL A 124 -16.09 -24.13 -7.64
CA VAL A 124 -15.52 -23.64 -8.91
C VAL A 124 -15.99 -22.22 -9.24
N ARG A 125 -17.26 -21.87 -8.94
CA ARG A 125 -17.79 -20.51 -9.18
C ARG A 125 -17.12 -19.48 -8.27
N HIS A 126 -16.88 -19.87 -7.03
CA HIS A 126 -16.19 -19.02 -6.06
C HIS A 126 -14.72 -18.84 -6.45
N TYR A 127 -14.04 -19.92 -6.83
CA TYR A 127 -12.67 -19.89 -7.35
C TYR A 127 -12.56 -18.99 -8.59
N TYR A 128 -13.47 -19.14 -9.56
CA TYR A 128 -13.53 -18.31 -10.75
C TYR A 128 -13.64 -16.82 -10.40
N SER A 129 -14.57 -16.47 -9.52
CA SER A 129 -14.83 -15.08 -9.14
C SER A 129 -13.61 -14.44 -8.48
N GLU A 130 -12.91 -15.17 -7.63
CA GLU A 130 -11.68 -14.72 -6.96
C GLU A 130 -10.53 -14.55 -7.96
N VAL A 131 -10.34 -15.50 -8.88
CA VAL A 131 -9.31 -15.37 -9.94
C VAL A 131 -9.60 -14.18 -10.85
N MET A 132 -10.85 -13.95 -11.26
CA MET A 132 -11.20 -12.78 -12.07
C MET A 132 -10.94 -11.45 -11.35
N LYS A 133 -11.21 -11.41 -10.04
CA LYS A 133 -10.90 -10.25 -9.20
C LYS A 133 -9.40 -10.02 -9.11
N LEU A 134 -8.60 -11.06 -8.87
CA LEU A 134 -7.14 -11.00 -8.85
C LEU A 134 -6.56 -10.59 -10.20
N CYS A 135 -7.10 -11.09 -11.32
CA CYS A 135 -6.71 -10.66 -12.67
C CYS A 135 -6.96 -9.16 -12.88
N LYS A 136 -8.13 -8.65 -12.47
CA LYS A 136 -8.47 -7.23 -12.57
C LYS A 136 -7.58 -6.35 -11.68
N GLU A 137 -7.20 -6.84 -10.50
CA GLU A 137 -6.27 -6.16 -9.59
C GLU A 137 -4.82 -6.19 -10.09
N ALA A 138 -4.40 -7.28 -10.75
CA ALA A 138 -3.05 -7.45 -11.30
C ALA A 138 -2.83 -6.70 -12.61
N ASN A 139 -3.80 -6.81 -13.53
CA ASN A 139 -3.79 -6.12 -14.82
C ASN A 139 -5.24 -5.88 -15.29
N PRO A 140 -5.76 -4.65 -15.20
CA PRO A 140 -7.13 -4.31 -15.62
C PRO A 140 -7.44 -4.59 -17.09
N ILE A 141 -6.42 -4.68 -17.95
CA ILE A 141 -6.53 -4.95 -19.39
C ILE A 141 -6.05 -6.36 -19.77
N MET A 142 -5.98 -7.29 -18.80
CA MET A 142 -5.59 -8.68 -19.05
C MET A 142 -6.52 -9.34 -20.06
N ASP A 143 -5.94 -9.98 -21.07
CA ASP A 143 -6.68 -10.70 -22.11
C ASP A 143 -7.27 -12.02 -21.57
N ASP A 144 -8.27 -12.54 -22.27
CA ASP A 144 -9.02 -13.72 -21.85
C ASP A 144 -8.21 -15.02 -21.94
N VAL A 145 -7.18 -15.07 -22.80
CA VAL A 145 -6.28 -16.22 -22.92
C VAL A 145 -5.41 -16.33 -21.68
N SER A 146 -4.84 -15.21 -21.23
CA SER A 146 -4.06 -15.11 -20.00
C SER A 146 -4.89 -15.47 -18.77
N LYS A 147 -6.13 -14.96 -18.66
CA LYS A 147 -7.06 -15.31 -17.57
C LYS A 147 -7.36 -16.81 -17.53
N LEU A 148 -7.60 -17.42 -18.69
CA LEU A 148 -7.86 -18.85 -18.81
C LEU A 148 -6.65 -19.69 -18.38
N GLN A 149 -5.45 -19.26 -18.74
CA GLN A 149 -4.23 -19.95 -18.35
C GLN A 149 -4.11 -20.01 -16.81
N TYR A 150 -4.31 -18.89 -16.12
CA TYR A 150 -4.32 -18.87 -14.65
C TYR A 150 -5.42 -19.75 -14.04
N LEU A 151 -6.62 -19.75 -14.63
CA LEU A 151 -7.70 -20.62 -14.17
C LEU A 151 -7.32 -22.11 -14.29
N LYS A 152 -6.73 -22.52 -15.42
CA LYS A 152 -6.32 -23.91 -15.70
C LYS A 152 -5.13 -24.35 -14.84
N ASP A 153 -4.14 -23.49 -14.67
CA ASP A 153 -2.88 -23.79 -13.98
C ASP A 153 -3.00 -23.96 -12.48
N SER A 154 -4.09 -23.47 -11.87
CA SER A 154 -4.30 -23.56 -10.44
C SER A 154 -5.61 -24.26 -10.04
N LEU A 155 -6.25 -24.90 -11.02
CA LEU A 155 -7.43 -25.74 -10.85
C LEU A 155 -7.09 -27.04 -10.09
N LYS A 156 -8.04 -27.57 -9.33
CA LYS A 156 -7.88 -28.88 -8.66
C LYS A 156 -7.53 -29.98 -9.67
N PRO A 157 -6.59 -30.89 -9.34
CA PRO A 157 -6.24 -32.02 -10.21
C PRO A 157 -7.45 -32.86 -10.65
N SER A 158 -8.44 -33.02 -9.77
CA SER A 158 -9.68 -33.77 -10.05
C SER A 158 -10.57 -33.12 -11.11
N LEU A 159 -10.48 -31.81 -11.31
CA LEU A 159 -11.29 -31.04 -12.26
C LEU A 159 -10.49 -30.65 -13.52
N ARG A 160 -9.16 -30.67 -13.45
CA ARG A 160 -8.28 -30.33 -14.57
C ARG A 160 -8.55 -31.19 -15.80
N PHE A 161 -8.79 -32.49 -15.61
CA PHE A 161 -8.97 -33.42 -16.72
C PHE A 161 -10.24 -33.10 -17.52
N ASP A 162 -11.36 -32.84 -16.85
CA ASP A 162 -12.64 -32.51 -17.49
C ASP A 162 -12.59 -31.14 -18.19
N VAL A 163 -11.93 -30.16 -17.56
CA VAL A 163 -11.74 -28.82 -18.15
C VAL A 163 -10.82 -28.85 -19.37
N LEU A 164 -9.75 -29.65 -19.34
CA LEU A 164 -8.89 -29.86 -20.51
C LEU A 164 -9.64 -30.57 -21.65
N LEU A 165 -10.53 -31.50 -21.33
CA LEU A 165 -11.35 -32.21 -22.31
C LEU A 165 -12.38 -31.28 -23.00
N LYS A 166 -13.00 -30.36 -22.23
CA LYS A 166 -13.94 -29.36 -22.77
C LYS A 166 -13.26 -28.23 -23.54
N ASN A 167 -11.97 -27.99 -23.29
CA ASN A 167 -11.14 -26.97 -23.94
C ASN A 167 -11.81 -25.58 -24.04
N PRO A 168 -12.13 -24.93 -22.91
CA PRO A 168 -12.78 -23.62 -22.91
C PRO A 168 -11.88 -22.57 -23.56
N LYS A 169 -12.49 -21.74 -24.41
CA LYS A 169 -11.90 -20.61 -25.13
C LYS A 169 -12.16 -19.28 -24.46
N LYS A 170 -13.11 -19.23 -23.51
CA LYS A 170 -13.35 -18.08 -22.65
C LYS A 170 -13.42 -18.45 -21.18
N PRO A 171 -13.06 -17.55 -20.24
CA PRO A 171 -13.14 -17.81 -18.81
C PRO A 171 -14.52 -18.27 -18.34
N GLU A 172 -15.61 -17.75 -18.93
CA GLU A 172 -16.98 -18.08 -18.50
C GLU A 172 -17.37 -19.52 -18.81
N GLU A 173 -16.79 -20.12 -19.86
CA GLU A 173 -17.06 -21.51 -20.29
C GLU A 173 -16.54 -22.54 -19.26
N LEU A 174 -15.75 -22.11 -18.27
CA LEU A 174 -15.29 -22.95 -17.17
C LEU A 174 -16.41 -23.24 -16.14
N LEU A 175 -17.52 -22.51 -16.20
CA LEU A 175 -18.67 -22.67 -15.32
C LEU A 175 -19.78 -23.57 -15.91
N GLU A 176 -19.61 -24.01 -17.15
CA GLU A 176 -20.52 -24.89 -17.92
C GLU A 176 -20.03 -26.35 -17.93
#